data_AF-A0A136KRH2-F1
#
_entry.id   AF-A0A136KRH2-F1
#
_cell.length_a   1.000
_cell.length_b   1.000
_cell.length_c   1.000
_cell.angle_alpha   90.00
_cell.angle_beta   90.00
_cell.angle_gamma   90.00
#
_symmetry.space_group_name_H-M   'P 1'
#
loop_
_entity.id
_entity.type
_entity.pdbx_description
1 polymer ?
#
loop_
_entity_poly.entity_id
_entity_poly.type
_entity_poly.pdbx_seq_one_letter_code
_entity_poly.pdbx_strand_id
1 'polypeptide(L)'
;MRPQKCGICGIIKSMILINNESLPLQSLAFPILINGADKTGASFFSVELLAEFYLSGQNILFFSGYEMAKLTFKQRVGNAFNENRITILEDSNEGQLLKAIETMPDIANHIIYIKNFDLYKTETIREVLQLPRLLFMGNIEIAKSKSEVILHPWKTKISFGLENIEKYYGVIESKNLSGLIHISS
;
A
#
# COMPACT_ATOMS: atom_id res chain seq x y z
N MET A 1 47.73 -8.20 -9.81
CA MET A 1 46.32 -8.62 -9.62
C MET A 1 45.72 -7.78 -8.51
N ARG A 2 44.74 -6.92 -8.82
CA ARG A 2 43.94 -6.23 -7.79
C ARG A 2 42.72 -7.09 -7.47
N PRO A 3 42.33 -7.26 -6.20
CA PRO A 3 41.14 -8.03 -5.87
C PRO A 3 39.90 -7.26 -6.33
N GLN A 4 39.00 -7.96 -7.04
CA GLN A 4 37.66 -7.49 -7.34
C GLN A 4 36.90 -7.30 -6.02
N LYS A 5 36.47 -6.07 -5.75
CA LYS A 5 35.46 -5.80 -4.71
C LYS A 5 34.12 -6.30 -5.23
N CYS A 6 33.73 -7.50 -4.81
CA CYS A 6 32.34 -7.96 -4.90
C CYS A 6 31.52 -7.08 -3.94
N GLY A 7 30.87 -6.05 -4.48
CA GLY A 7 29.93 -5.23 -3.75
C GLY A 7 28.64 -6.00 -3.52
N ILE A 8 28.59 -6.81 -2.47
CA ILE A 8 27.31 -7.26 -1.92
C ILE A 8 26.65 -6.00 -1.34
N CYS A 9 25.82 -5.35 -2.14
CA CYS A 9 24.86 -4.37 -1.65
C CYS A 9 23.91 -5.15 -0.74
N GLY A 10 24.18 -5.12 0.57
CA GLY A 10 23.31 -5.72 1.56
C GLY A 10 21.95 -5.06 1.45
N ILE A 11 20.95 -5.82 1.00
CA ILE A 11 19.56 -5.37 1.05
C ILE A 11 19.24 -5.24 2.54
N ILE A 12 19.17 -4.00 3.03
CA ILE A 12 18.69 -3.72 4.37
C ILE A 12 17.23 -4.15 4.38
N LYS A 13 16.92 -5.17 5.19
CA LYS A 13 15.57 -5.71 5.32
C LYS A 13 14.76 -4.77 6.21
N SER A 14 13.99 -3.88 5.60
CA SER A 14 13.01 -3.04 6.30
C SER A 14 11.97 -3.91 7.00
N MET A 15 11.64 -3.58 8.25
CA MET A 15 10.58 -4.23 9.03
C MET A 15 9.53 -3.21 9.44
N ILE A 16 8.25 -3.57 9.31
CA ILE A 16 7.16 -2.75 9.83
C ILE A 16 6.96 -3.07 11.31
N LEU A 17 7.02 -2.03 12.13
CA LEU A 17 6.87 -2.14 13.58
C LEU A 17 5.59 -1.44 14.04
N ILE A 18 4.90 -2.03 15.01
CA ILE A 18 3.87 -1.39 15.84
C ILE A 18 4.31 -1.40 17.29
N ASN A 19 4.31 -0.24 17.96
CA ASN A 19 4.77 -0.10 19.34
C ASN A 19 6.15 -0.75 19.59
N ASN A 20 7.05 -0.66 18.61
CA ASN A 20 8.40 -1.26 18.58
C ASN A 20 8.45 -2.79 18.45
N GLU A 21 7.32 -3.45 18.19
CA GLU A 21 7.24 -4.88 17.90
C GLU A 21 6.91 -5.15 16.43
N SER A 22 7.28 -6.31 15.90
CA SER A 22 6.97 -6.67 14.52
C SER A 22 5.45 -6.71 14.30
N LEU A 23 4.98 -6.06 13.23
CA LEU A 23 3.56 -6.03 12.90
C LEU A 23 3.06 -7.44 12.51
N PRO A 24 2.08 -8.02 13.23
CA PRO A 24 1.46 -9.26 12.81
C PRO A 24 0.50 -9.00 11.63
N LEU A 25 0.92 -9.22 10.38
CA LEU A 25 0.10 -8.92 9.18
C LEU A 25 -1.32 -9.50 9.23
N GLN A 26 -1.49 -10.68 9.83
CA GLN A 26 -2.78 -11.35 9.99
C GLN A 26 -3.77 -10.61 10.90
N SER A 27 -3.31 -9.65 11.71
CA SER A 27 -4.19 -8.79 12.51
C SER A 27 -4.77 -7.62 11.71
N LEU A 28 -4.27 -7.38 10.49
CA LEU A 28 -4.82 -6.37 9.59
C LEU A 28 -6.05 -6.94 8.90
N ALA A 29 -7.13 -6.16 8.92
CA ALA A 29 -8.38 -6.53 8.29
C ALA A 29 -8.70 -5.59 7.13
N PHE A 30 -9.06 -6.15 5.99
CA PHE A 30 -9.50 -5.41 4.81
C PHE A 30 -10.97 -4.99 4.90
N PRO A 31 -11.34 -3.80 4.37
CA PRO A 31 -10.49 -2.87 3.62
C PRO A 31 -9.59 -2.01 4.52
N ILE A 32 -8.42 -1.65 4.00
CA ILE A 32 -7.36 -0.90 4.69
C ILE A 32 -7.20 0.47 4.03
N LEU A 33 -7.27 1.53 4.83
CA LEU A 33 -6.95 2.90 4.41
C LEU A 33 -5.61 3.33 4.98
N ILE A 34 -4.74 3.86 4.13
CA ILE A 34 -3.51 4.56 4.52
C ILE A 34 -3.63 6.01 4.07
N ASN A 35 -3.85 6.91 5.03
CA ASN A 35 -3.95 8.33 4.79
C ASN A 35 -2.64 9.04 5.16
N GLY A 36 -2.19 9.95 4.31
CA GLY A 36 -1.11 10.86 4.66
C GLY A 36 -0.77 11.80 3.52
N ALA A 37 -0.45 13.04 3.88
CA ALA A 37 0.03 14.04 2.94
C ALA A 37 1.44 13.72 2.41
N ASP A 38 1.89 14.52 1.44
CA ASP A 38 3.24 14.42 0.91
C ASP A 38 4.31 14.50 2.01
N LYS A 39 5.37 13.71 1.84
CA LYS A 39 6.54 13.66 2.74
C LYS A 39 6.24 13.21 4.18
N THR A 40 5.05 12.70 4.48
CA THR A 40 4.72 12.16 5.82
C THR A 40 5.27 10.75 6.07
N GLY A 41 5.52 9.99 5.01
CA GLY A 41 5.93 8.57 5.07
C GLY A 41 4.88 7.59 4.56
N ALA A 42 3.62 8.00 4.46
CA ALA A 42 2.51 7.12 4.05
C ALA A 42 2.76 6.39 2.73
N SER A 43 3.32 7.07 1.72
CA SER A 43 3.59 6.48 0.41
C SER A 43 4.60 5.32 0.51
N PHE A 44 5.73 5.56 1.19
CA PHE A 44 6.75 4.52 1.36
C PHE A 44 6.22 3.37 2.21
N PHE A 45 5.56 3.71 3.32
CA PHE A 45 4.91 2.75 4.19
C PHE A 45 3.94 1.83 3.47
N SER A 46 3.07 2.38 2.63
CA SER A 46 2.07 1.59 1.90
C SER A 46 2.68 0.58 0.93
N VAL A 47 3.81 0.92 0.31
CA VAL A 47 4.52 0.02 -0.61
C VAL A 47 5.23 -1.09 0.16
N GLU A 48 5.85 -0.78 1.29
CA GLU A 48 6.46 -1.78 2.18
C GLU A 48 5.39 -2.74 2.72
N LEU A 49 4.22 -2.23 3.15
CA LEU A 49 3.13 -3.08 3.61
C LEU A 49 2.60 -4.00 2.50
N LEU A 50 2.45 -3.48 1.28
CA LEU A 50 2.07 -4.29 0.13
C LEU A 50 3.11 -5.38 -0.17
N ALA A 51 4.40 -5.05 -0.07
CA ALA A 51 5.48 -6.02 -0.26
C ALA A 51 5.44 -7.12 0.81
N GLU A 52 5.16 -6.78 2.07
CA GLU A 52 4.96 -7.77 3.13
C GLU A 52 3.78 -8.70 2.83
N PHE A 53 2.64 -8.17 2.38
CA PHE A 53 1.52 -9.00 1.92
C PHE A 53 1.93 -9.92 0.75
N TYR A 54 2.63 -9.39 -0.24
CA TYR A 54 3.12 -10.20 -1.37
C TYR A 54 4.05 -11.33 -0.92
N LEU A 55 5.01 -11.02 -0.04
CA LEU A 55 5.96 -12.00 0.50
C LEU A 55 5.27 -13.06 1.38
N SER A 56 4.12 -12.73 1.99
CA SER A 56 3.27 -13.69 2.71
C SER A 56 2.43 -14.60 1.79
N GLY A 57 2.59 -14.51 0.47
CA GLY A 57 1.92 -15.39 -0.49
C GLY A 57 0.66 -14.80 -1.14
N GLN A 58 0.30 -13.54 -0.88
CA GLN A 58 -0.89 -12.93 -1.47
C GLN A 58 -0.68 -12.56 -2.95
N ASN A 59 -1.75 -12.63 -3.75
CA ASN A 59 -1.76 -12.09 -5.12
C ASN A 59 -2.14 -10.61 -5.09
N ILE A 60 -1.57 -9.83 -6.00
CA ILE A 60 -1.68 -8.37 -5.97
C ILE A 60 -2.19 -7.84 -7.31
N LEU A 61 -3.18 -6.96 -7.26
CA LEU A 61 -3.48 -6.03 -8.35
C LEU A 61 -2.93 -4.66 -7.94
N PHE A 62 -1.87 -4.20 -8.60
CA PHE A 62 -1.16 -2.97 -8.28
C PHE A 62 -1.57 -1.87 -9.26
N PHE A 63 -2.23 -0.84 -8.74
CA PHE A 63 -2.54 0.38 -9.51
C PHE A 63 -1.92 1.61 -8.87
N SER A 64 -1.04 2.26 -9.62
CA SER A 64 -0.49 3.55 -9.25
C SER A 64 -0.08 4.32 -10.49
N GLY A 65 -0.32 5.63 -10.47
CA GLY A 65 0.19 6.52 -11.50
C GLY A 65 1.70 6.85 -11.42
N TYR A 66 2.45 6.23 -10.49
CA TYR A 66 3.85 6.55 -10.24
C TYR A 66 4.78 5.35 -10.41
N GLU A 67 5.66 5.41 -11.40
CA GLU A 67 6.70 4.39 -11.65
C GLU A 67 7.55 4.08 -10.43
N MET A 68 7.90 5.10 -9.65
CA MET A 68 8.74 4.92 -8.47
C MET A 68 8.13 3.96 -7.45
N ALA A 69 6.80 3.92 -7.29
CA ALA A 69 6.16 2.99 -6.37
C ALA A 69 6.33 1.53 -6.84
N LYS A 70 6.21 1.30 -8.16
CA LYS A 70 6.43 -0.01 -8.78
C LYS A 70 7.88 -0.45 -8.63
N LEU A 71 8.83 0.46 -8.84
CA LEU A 71 10.27 0.20 -8.67
C LEU A 71 10.61 -0.14 -7.21
N THR A 72 10.13 0.66 -6.24
CA THR A 72 10.32 0.38 -4.81
C THR A 72 9.76 -0.99 -4.44
N PHE A 73 8.54 -1.31 -4.91
CA PHE A 73 7.96 -2.63 -4.68
C PHE A 73 8.84 -3.76 -5.25
N LYS A 74 9.23 -3.67 -6.53
CA LYS A 74 10.08 -4.67 -7.20
C LYS A 74 11.42 -4.86 -6.48
N GLN A 75 12.07 -3.77 -6.08
CA GLN A 75 13.31 -3.81 -5.30
C GLN A 75 13.11 -4.50 -3.95
N ARG A 76 11.99 -4.23 -3.27
CA ARG A 76 11.69 -4.77 -1.95
C ARG A 76 11.39 -6.26 -1.96
N VAL A 77 10.74 -6.77 -3.01
CA VAL A 77 10.44 -8.21 -3.15
C VAL A 77 11.58 -9.00 -3.79
N GLY A 78 12.44 -8.34 -4.58
CA GLY A 78 13.64 -8.92 -5.17
C GLY A 78 13.37 -10.22 -5.92
N ASN A 79 14.10 -11.28 -5.57
CA ASN A 79 14.01 -12.59 -6.22
C ASN A 79 12.65 -13.30 -6.00
N ALA A 80 11.82 -12.83 -5.07
CA ALA A 80 10.48 -13.38 -4.88
C ALA A 80 9.48 -12.87 -5.94
N PHE A 81 9.86 -11.88 -6.76
CA PHE A 81 9.01 -11.33 -7.80
C PHE A 81 8.61 -12.40 -8.82
N ASN A 82 7.32 -12.53 -9.03
CA ASN A 82 6.66 -13.47 -9.94
C ASN A 82 5.46 -12.76 -10.58
N GLU A 83 5.55 -12.56 -11.90
CA GLU A 83 4.55 -11.87 -12.72
C GLU A 83 3.17 -12.56 -12.70
N ASN A 84 3.12 -13.87 -12.43
CA ASN A 84 1.84 -14.59 -12.34
C ASN A 84 1.04 -14.26 -11.06
N ARG A 85 1.68 -13.61 -10.09
CA ARG A 85 1.06 -13.24 -8.79
C ARG A 85 0.82 -11.74 -8.67
N ILE A 86 1.22 -10.96 -9.66
CA ILE A 86 1.05 -9.51 -9.64
C ILE A 86 0.67 -8.98 -11.01
N THR A 87 -0.49 -8.35 -11.09
CA THR A 87 -0.85 -7.51 -12.24
C THR A 87 -0.51 -6.06 -11.89
N ILE A 88 0.46 -5.48 -12.59
CA ILE A 88 0.80 -4.06 -12.47
C ILE A 88 0.17 -3.34 -13.65
N LEU A 89 -0.72 -2.40 -13.36
CA LEU A 89 -1.30 -1.54 -14.38
C LEU A 89 -0.32 -0.40 -14.67
N GLU A 90 0.07 -0.27 -15.93
CA GLU A 90 1.23 0.55 -16.29
C GLU A 90 0.93 2.06 -16.32
N ASP A 91 -0.32 2.47 -16.57
CA ASP A 91 -0.72 3.87 -16.63
C ASP A 91 -1.70 4.25 -15.51
N SER A 92 -1.77 5.55 -15.21
CA SER A 92 -2.77 6.14 -14.31
C SER A 92 -4.19 6.12 -14.90
N ASN A 93 -4.47 5.24 -15.87
CA ASN A 93 -5.70 5.26 -16.63
C ASN A 93 -6.80 4.55 -15.86
N GLU A 94 -7.74 5.34 -15.36
CA GLU A 94 -8.90 4.85 -14.61
C GLU A 94 -9.73 3.83 -15.41
N GLY A 95 -9.78 3.95 -16.75
CA GLY A 95 -10.46 2.98 -17.59
C GLY A 95 -9.78 1.60 -17.63
N GLN A 96 -8.45 1.55 -17.56
CA GLN A 96 -7.73 0.28 -17.42
C GLN A 96 -7.98 -0.36 -16.06
N LEU A 97 -8.02 0.45 -14.99
CA LEU A 97 -8.36 -0.03 -13.66
C LEU A 97 -9.76 -0.66 -13.63
N LEU A 98 -10.77 0.07 -14.11
CA LEU A 98 -12.15 -0.42 -14.12
C LEU A 98 -12.30 -1.68 -14.96
N LYS A 99 -11.69 -1.70 -16.16
CA LYS A 99 -11.67 -2.90 -17.00
C LYS A 99 -11.00 -4.09 -16.31
N ALA A 100 -9.87 -3.87 -15.63
CA ALA A 100 -9.19 -4.93 -14.88
C ALA A 100 -10.08 -5.46 -13.74
N ILE A 101 -10.79 -4.57 -13.04
CA ILE A 101 -11.74 -4.96 -11.99
C ILE A 101 -12.88 -5.82 -12.55
N GLU A 102 -13.45 -5.43 -13.68
CA GLU A 102 -14.58 -6.12 -14.31
C GLU A 102 -14.19 -7.48 -14.92
N THR A 103 -12.98 -7.59 -15.48
CA THR A 103 -12.59 -8.74 -16.30
C THR A 103 -11.75 -9.79 -15.56
N MET A 104 -11.25 -9.48 -14.36
CA MET A 104 -10.44 -10.41 -13.58
C MET A 104 -11.34 -11.39 -12.79
N PRO A 105 -11.40 -12.68 -13.19
CA PRO A 105 -12.37 -13.63 -12.64
C PRO A 105 -12.13 -13.98 -11.16
N ASP A 106 -10.91 -13.80 -10.66
CA ASP A 106 -10.47 -14.13 -9.30
C ASP A 106 -10.01 -12.89 -8.52
N ILE A 107 -10.56 -11.71 -8.86
CA ILE A 107 -10.21 -10.45 -8.18
C ILE A 107 -10.44 -10.50 -6.66
N ALA A 108 -11.41 -11.27 -6.20
CA ALA A 108 -11.67 -11.47 -4.76
C ALA A 108 -10.50 -12.14 -4.01
N ASN A 109 -9.61 -12.84 -4.72
CA ASN A 109 -8.41 -13.47 -4.17
C ASN A 109 -7.18 -12.54 -4.20
N HIS A 110 -7.29 -11.39 -4.84
CA HIS A 110 -6.22 -10.40 -4.92
C HIS A 110 -6.35 -9.38 -3.79
N ILE A 111 -5.23 -8.86 -3.32
CA ILE A 111 -5.20 -7.56 -2.66
C ILE A 111 -5.13 -6.51 -3.76
N ILE A 112 -6.10 -5.61 -3.76
CA ILE A 112 -6.17 -4.52 -4.73
C ILE A 112 -5.53 -3.31 -4.08
N TYR A 113 -4.37 -2.91 -4.59
CA TYR A 113 -3.64 -1.75 -4.12
C TYR A 113 -3.89 -0.57 -5.03
N ILE A 114 -4.48 0.49 -4.48
CA ILE A 114 -4.73 1.75 -5.17
C ILE A 114 -3.94 2.84 -4.47
N LYS A 115 -2.99 3.44 -5.17
CA LYS A 115 -2.11 4.47 -4.63
C LYS A 115 -2.48 5.85 -5.19
N ASN A 116 -2.41 6.88 -4.35
CA ASN A 116 -2.76 8.26 -4.67
C ASN A 116 -4.21 8.42 -5.12
N PHE A 117 -5.15 7.87 -4.35
CA PHE A 117 -6.57 7.93 -4.71
C PHE A 117 -7.12 9.35 -4.88
N ASP A 118 -6.47 10.33 -4.27
CA ASP A 118 -6.78 11.75 -4.36
C ASP A 118 -6.68 12.31 -5.79
N LEU A 119 -6.03 11.57 -6.71
CA LEU A 119 -5.90 11.94 -8.12
C LEU A 119 -7.06 11.44 -9.00
N TYR A 120 -7.88 10.50 -8.51
CA TYR A 120 -8.89 9.83 -9.32
C TYR A 120 -10.27 10.49 -9.22
N LYS A 121 -11.12 10.21 -10.20
CA LYS A 121 -12.50 10.69 -10.24
C LYS A 121 -13.33 9.99 -9.17
N THR A 122 -14.33 10.71 -8.67
CA THR A 122 -15.21 10.21 -7.62
C THR A 122 -15.94 8.94 -8.05
N GLU A 123 -16.33 8.83 -9.32
CA GLU A 123 -16.98 7.64 -9.89
C GLU A 123 -16.08 6.41 -9.80
N THR A 124 -14.82 6.54 -10.23
CA THR A 124 -13.82 5.47 -10.13
C THR A 124 -13.62 5.03 -8.67
N ILE A 125 -13.56 5.99 -7.74
CA ILE A 125 -13.41 5.67 -6.32
C ILE A 125 -14.62 4.91 -5.78
N ARG A 126 -15.84 5.25 -6.17
CA ARG A 126 -17.05 4.53 -5.71
C ARG A 126 -17.02 3.06 -6.12
N GLU A 127 -16.57 2.75 -7.33
CA GLU A 127 -16.42 1.36 -7.82
C GLU A 127 -15.34 0.62 -7.03
N VAL A 128 -14.16 1.23 -6.88
CA VAL A 128 -13.03 0.66 -6.15
C VAL A 128 -13.37 0.39 -4.69
N LEU A 129 -14.16 1.24 -4.04
CA LEU A 129 -14.55 1.06 -2.64
C LEU A 129 -15.45 -0.16 -2.42
N GLN A 130 -16.02 -0.78 -3.47
CA GLN A 130 -16.76 -2.04 -3.34
C GLN A 130 -15.85 -3.26 -3.19
N LEU A 131 -14.55 -3.10 -3.42
CA LEU A 131 -13.61 -4.22 -3.45
C LEU A 131 -13.31 -4.76 -2.04
N PRO A 132 -13.42 -6.08 -1.82
CA PRO A 132 -13.37 -6.68 -0.47
C PRO A 132 -11.96 -6.63 0.16
N ARG A 133 -10.91 -6.60 -0.67
CA ARG A 133 -9.51 -6.70 -0.28
C ARG A 133 -8.70 -5.48 -0.72
N LEU A 134 -9.27 -4.31 -0.46
CA LEU A 134 -8.72 -3.02 -0.87
C LEU A 134 -7.64 -2.51 0.11
N LEU A 135 -6.44 -2.26 -0.39
CA LEU A 135 -5.41 -1.44 0.26
C LEU A 135 -5.39 -0.06 -0.45
N PHE A 136 -5.92 0.95 0.23
CA PHE A 136 -6.22 2.25 -0.36
C PHE A 136 -5.30 3.32 0.23
N MET A 137 -4.48 3.97 -0.58
CA MET A 137 -3.52 4.97 -0.11
C MET A 137 -3.67 6.31 -0.84
N GLY A 138 -3.62 7.41 -0.10
CA GLY A 138 -3.71 8.76 -0.65
C GLY A 138 -3.87 9.84 0.42
N ASN A 139 -4.23 11.04 -0.01
CA ASN A 139 -4.48 12.17 0.88
C ASN A 139 -5.97 12.56 0.87
N ILE A 140 -6.69 12.17 1.94
CA ILE A 140 -8.12 12.46 2.11
C ILE A 140 -8.42 13.96 2.04
N GLU A 141 -7.53 14.80 2.55
CA GLU A 141 -7.79 16.23 2.68
C GLU A 141 -7.93 16.97 1.35
N ILE A 142 -7.29 16.44 0.30
CA ILE A 142 -7.32 17.02 -1.05
C ILE A 142 -8.12 16.18 -2.05
N ALA A 143 -8.63 15.02 -1.62
CA ALA A 143 -9.36 14.11 -2.48
C ALA A 143 -10.75 14.66 -2.84
N LYS A 144 -11.10 14.61 -4.13
CA LYS A 144 -12.46 14.96 -4.61
C LYS A 144 -13.53 14.03 -4.03
N SER A 145 -13.16 12.79 -3.73
CA SER A 145 -13.99 11.73 -3.15
C SER A 145 -13.92 11.66 -1.62
N LYS A 146 -13.49 12.74 -0.95
CA LYS A 146 -13.30 12.80 0.50
C LYS A 146 -14.49 12.24 1.28
N SER A 147 -15.72 12.60 0.89
CA SER A 147 -16.95 12.14 1.56
C SER A 147 -17.13 10.62 1.44
N GLU A 148 -16.95 10.06 0.25
CA GLU A 148 -17.03 8.62 0.00
C GLU A 148 -15.98 7.86 0.81
N VAL A 149 -14.75 8.36 0.83
CA VAL A 149 -13.63 7.73 1.56
C VAL A 149 -13.84 7.80 3.07
N ILE A 150 -14.33 8.91 3.62
CA ILE A 150 -14.57 9.04 5.07
C ILE A 150 -15.70 8.12 5.54
N LEU A 151 -16.79 8.03 4.76
CA LEU A 151 -17.97 7.24 5.12
C LEU A 151 -17.77 5.73 4.90
N HIS A 152 -16.75 5.33 4.14
CA HIS A 152 -16.47 3.92 3.89
C HIS A 152 -16.07 3.17 5.20
N PRO A 153 -16.62 1.96 5.45
CA PRO A 153 -16.37 1.21 6.68
C PRO A 153 -15.01 0.50 6.68
N TRP A 154 -13.93 1.28 6.75
CA TRP A 154 -12.56 0.76 6.86
C TRP A 154 -12.39 -0.12 8.11
N LYS A 155 -11.86 -1.33 7.92
CA LYS A 155 -11.56 -2.23 9.05
C LYS A 155 -10.19 -1.95 9.66
N THR A 156 -9.29 -1.36 8.88
CA THR A 156 -8.00 -0.86 9.34
C THR A 156 -7.78 0.54 8.76
N LYS A 157 -7.39 1.48 9.61
CA LYS A 157 -6.98 2.83 9.22
C LYS A 157 -5.55 3.06 9.70
N ILE A 158 -4.73 3.68 8.85
CA ILE A 158 -3.37 4.06 9.17
C ILE A 158 -3.20 5.51 8.74
N SER A 159 -2.82 6.38 9.68
CA SER A 159 -2.75 7.82 9.47
C SER A 159 -1.34 8.33 9.73
N PHE A 160 -0.76 9.04 8.77
CA PHE A 160 0.55 9.68 8.87
C PHE A 160 0.43 11.21 8.84
N GLY A 161 1.42 11.90 9.41
CA GLY A 161 1.48 13.36 9.42
C GLY A 161 0.50 14.00 10.42
N LEU A 162 0.18 13.28 11.49
CA LEU A 162 -0.62 13.79 12.59
C LEU A 162 0.20 14.75 13.46
N GLU A 163 -0.48 15.72 14.07
CA GLU A 163 0.15 16.62 15.04
C GLU A 163 0.74 15.81 16.21
N ASN A 164 1.91 16.22 16.70
CA ASN A 164 2.64 15.57 17.80
C ASN A 164 3.12 14.13 17.50
N ILE A 165 3.06 13.68 16.26
CA ILE A 165 3.66 12.42 15.81
C ILE A 165 4.90 12.73 14.96
N GLU A 166 5.99 12.03 15.23
CA GLU A 166 7.23 12.20 14.47
C GLU A 166 7.03 11.86 12.98
N LYS A 167 7.78 12.53 12.11
CA LYS A 167 7.79 12.21 10.68
C LYS A 167 8.11 10.73 10.46
N TYR A 168 7.45 10.10 9.49
CA TYR A 168 7.55 8.66 9.19
C TYR A 168 6.97 7.72 10.24
N TYR A 169 6.41 8.24 11.32
CA TYR A 169 5.51 7.51 12.20
C TYR A 169 4.06 7.79 11.79
N GLY A 170 3.25 6.76 11.88
CA GLY A 170 1.80 6.82 11.74
C GLY A 170 1.12 6.26 12.98
N VAL A 171 -0.21 6.38 13.00
CA VAL A 171 -1.08 5.72 13.96
C VAL A 171 -1.93 4.71 13.21
N ILE A 172 -1.94 3.47 13.69
CA ILE A 172 -2.84 2.42 13.20
C ILE A 172 -4.03 2.26 14.14
N GLU A 173 -5.20 2.08 13.56
CA GLU A 173 -6.47 1.81 14.24
C GLU A 173 -7.20 0.66 13.53
N SER A 174 -7.44 -0.43 14.23
CA SER A 174 -8.28 -1.54 13.82
C SER A 174 -9.02 -2.13 15.03
N LYS A 175 -9.92 -3.09 14.80
CA LYS A 175 -10.66 -3.75 15.89
C LYS A 175 -9.76 -4.35 16.97
N ASN A 176 -8.61 -4.90 16.57
CA ASN A 176 -7.74 -5.69 17.45
C ASN A 176 -6.33 -5.10 17.57
N LEU A 177 -6.07 -3.95 16.96
CA LEU A 177 -4.73 -3.39 16.87
C LEU A 177 -4.78 -1.87 16.89
N SER A 178 -4.04 -1.25 17.80
CA SER A 178 -3.88 0.20 17.86
C SER A 178 -2.48 0.56 18.33
N GLY A 179 -1.86 1.57 17.74
CA GLY A 179 -0.55 2.01 18.20
C GLY A 179 0.21 2.87 17.20
N LEU A 180 1.44 3.19 17.56
CA LEU A 180 2.39 3.87 16.69
C LEU A 180 2.99 2.86 15.72
N ILE A 181 2.94 3.18 14.42
CA ILE A 181 3.44 2.33 13.36
C ILE A 181 4.52 3.04 12.57
N HIS A 182 5.61 2.34 12.25
CA HIS A 182 6.71 2.89 11.45
C HIS A 182 7.50 1.77 10.78
N ILE A 183 8.45 2.16 9.93
CA ILE A 183 9.41 1.24 9.33
C ILE A 183 10.75 1.39 10.04
N SER A 184 11.31 0.28 10.50
CA SER A 184 12.69 0.19 10.98
C SER A 184 13.59 -0.27 9.83
N SER A 185 14.69 0.46 9.61
CA SER A 185 15.75 0.15 8.64
C SER A 185 17.07 -0.11 9.35
#